data_AF-A0A2V2ULE8-F1
#
_entry.id   AF-A0A2V2ULE8-F1
#
_cell.length_a   1.000
_cell.length_b   1.000
_cell.length_c   1.000
_cell.angle_alpha   90.00
_cell.angle_beta   90.00
_cell.angle_gamma   90.00
#
_symmetry.space_group_name_H-M   'P 1'
#
loop_
_entity.id
_entity.type
_entity.pdbx_description
1 polymer ?
#
loop_
_entity_poly.entity_id
_entity_poly.type
_entity_poly.pdbx_seq_one_letter_code
_entity_poly.pdbx_strand_id
1 'polypeptide(L)'
;MQLFEDGCETIYRSRALHIYQSVLGVCFVAFLHGPEFCVPLILALMNYGFFVFFVGSGVSYRVFMAVMWLSQLTLLFLVRFCGEKLMSVFPSTSDSMWSRKLRWTVVFNMYTLRMVAFNMDMYEAFRDGPAQRERAVRKHDTNCLECAQMREANRGENSPTTRCYRFRTESSCHPREYNLLSYIAYMLYIPLYVAGPMSSFNAFASHCHCTTVAMPRRQMVLYALRVLTLYLTLIFMLHFTFVNAFRMRPEVFWELSVFESSPLLYYCLVFYG
;
A
#
# COMPACT_ATOMS: atom_id res chain seq x y z
N MET A 1 -32.55 4.13 16.15
CA MET A 1 -31.92 5.44 16.41
C MET A 1 -30.44 5.27 16.71
N GLN A 2 -30.04 4.46 17.70
CA GLN A 2 -28.63 4.13 17.99
C GLN A 2 -27.83 3.56 16.80
N LEU A 3 -28.35 2.59 16.04
CA LEU A 3 -27.66 2.06 14.84
C LEU A 3 -27.42 3.13 13.74
N PHE A 4 -28.18 4.22 13.75
CA PHE A 4 -28.04 5.31 12.78
C PHE A 4 -27.03 6.37 13.26
N GLU A 5 -27.00 6.64 14.56
CA GLU A 5 -25.98 7.49 15.20
C GLU A 5 -24.60 6.84 15.17
N ASP A 6 -24.50 5.54 15.48
CA ASP A 6 -23.25 4.76 15.40
C ASP A 6 -22.71 4.72 13.96
N GLY A 7 -23.61 4.58 12.97
CA GLY A 7 -23.25 4.64 11.56
C GLY A 7 -22.73 6.02 11.13
N CYS A 8 -23.34 7.10 11.62
CA CYS A 8 -22.94 8.47 11.32
C CYS A 8 -21.57 8.84 11.91
N GLU A 9 -21.32 8.49 13.18
CA GLU A 9 -20.02 8.68 13.83
C GLU A 9 -18.90 7.90 13.12
N THR A 10 -19.17 6.65 12.75
CA THR A 10 -18.18 5.80 12.06
C THR A 10 -17.81 6.39 10.70
N ILE A 11 -18.79 6.89 9.94
CA ILE A 11 -18.56 7.54 8.64
C ILE A 11 -17.79 8.85 8.80
N TYR A 12 -18.13 9.69 9.78
CA TYR A 12 -17.43 10.95 10.03
C TYR A 12 -15.97 10.72 10.44
N ARG A 13 -15.74 9.78 11.35
CA ARG A 13 -14.40 9.39 11.81
C ARG A 13 -13.55 8.82 10.67
N SER A 14 -14.14 7.97 9.84
CA SER A 14 -13.48 7.40 8.66
C SER A 14 -13.08 8.47 7.64
N ARG A 15 -13.96 9.44 7.36
CA ARG A 15 -13.63 10.59 6.50
C ARG A 15 -12.49 11.44 7.06
N ALA A 16 -12.54 11.78 8.35
CA ALA A 16 -11.48 12.54 9.00
C ALA A 16 -10.14 11.79 8.94
N LEU A 17 -10.16 10.46 9.12
CA LEU A 17 -8.97 9.62 9.01
C LEU A 17 -8.42 9.56 7.58
N HIS A 18 -9.28 9.44 6.56
CA HIS A 18 -8.86 9.49 5.16
C HIS A 18 -8.23 10.85 4.81
N ILE A 19 -8.78 11.96 5.30
CA ILE A 19 -8.19 13.29 5.12
C ILE A 19 -6.82 13.36 5.80
N TYR A 20 -6.73 12.94 7.05
CA TYR A 20 -5.48 12.93 7.80
C TYR A 20 -4.39 12.11 7.08
N GLN A 21 -4.72 10.90 6.64
CA GLN A 21 -3.80 10.03 5.91
C GLN A 21 -3.41 10.64 4.55
N SER A 22 -4.34 11.27 3.84
CA SER A 22 -4.05 11.93 2.56
C SER A 22 -3.10 13.10 2.76
N VAL A 23 -3.35 13.99 3.72
CA VAL A 23 -2.50 15.16 4.00
C VAL A 23 -1.11 14.71 4.45
N LEU A 24 -1.04 13.82 5.44
CA LEU A 24 0.23 13.30 5.94
C LEU A 24 1.00 12.57 4.84
N GLY A 25 0.30 11.79 4.01
CA GLY A 25 0.85 11.10 2.87
C GLY A 25 1.41 12.05 1.81
N VAL A 26 0.67 13.09 1.42
CA VAL A 26 1.18 14.13 0.49
C VAL A 26 2.44 14.77 1.07
N CYS A 27 2.43 15.19 2.34
CA CYS A 27 3.59 15.79 2.98
C CYS A 27 4.80 14.85 2.99
N PHE A 28 4.59 13.57 3.34
CA PHE A 28 5.65 12.56 3.35
C PHE A 28 6.23 12.29 1.96
N VAL A 29 5.37 12.21 0.96
CA VAL A 29 5.75 11.93 -0.42
C VAL A 29 6.45 13.12 -1.06
N ALA A 30 5.96 14.35 -0.82
CA ALA A 30 6.63 15.58 -1.22
C ALA A 30 8.01 15.71 -0.55
N PHE A 31 8.13 15.31 0.72
CA PHE A 31 9.43 15.22 1.39
C PHE A 31 10.34 14.14 0.74
N LEU A 32 9.82 12.97 0.40
CA LEU A 32 10.68 11.90 -0.12
C LEU A 32 11.17 12.17 -1.55
N HIS A 33 10.29 12.73 -2.39
CA HIS A 33 10.52 12.86 -3.83
C HIS A 33 10.67 14.31 -4.33
N GLY A 34 10.53 15.32 -3.46
CA GLY A 34 10.51 16.72 -3.90
C GLY A 34 9.30 16.99 -4.81
N PRO A 35 9.37 17.88 -5.81
CA PRO A 35 8.26 18.17 -6.74
C PRO A 35 7.94 17.02 -7.71
N GLU A 36 8.79 16.01 -7.81
CA GLU A 36 8.62 14.89 -8.74
C GLU A 36 7.41 13.99 -8.42
N PHE A 37 6.89 14.05 -7.19
CA PHE A 37 5.74 13.24 -6.78
C PHE A 37 4.44 13.55 -7.51
N CYS A 38 4.34 14.73 -8.15
CA CYS A 38 3.17 15.12 -8.91
C CYS A 38 2.90 14.15 -10.07
N VAL A 39 3.94 13.64 -10.74
CA VAL A 39 3.78 12.71 -11.89
C VAL A 39 3.06 11.42 -11.51
N PRO A 40 3.54 10.60 -10.54
CA PRO A 40 2.85 9.36 -10.18
C PRO A 40 1.45 9.64 -9.61
N LEU A 41 1.24 10.76 -8.91
CA LEU A 41 -0.08 11.15 -8.43
C LEU A 41 -1.04 11.46 -9.59
N ILE A 42 -0.62 12.23 -10.58
CA ILE A 42 -1.44 12.58 -11.76
C ILE A 42 -1.77 11.31 -12.56
N LEU A 43 -0.80 10.42 -12.78
CA LEU A 43 -1.04 9.14 -13.46
C LEU A 43 -2.08 8.29 -12.71
N ALA A 44 -2.01 8.26 -11.38
CA ALA A 44 -3.00 7.59 -10.55
C ALA A 44 -4.40 8.24 -10.69
N LEU A 45 -4.49 9.57 -10.64
CA LEU A 45 -5.76 10.29 -10.84
C LEU A 45 -6.38 10.04 -12.21
N MET A 46 -5.56 10.02 -13.27
CA MET A 46 -6.00 9.66 -14.62
C MET A 46 -6.52 8.22 -14.69
N ASN A 47 -5.84 7.28 -14.02
CA ASN A 47 -6.30 5.89 -13.92
C ASN A 47 -7.65 5.79 -13.22
N TYR A 48 -7.82 6.48 -12.08
CA TYR A 48 -9.09 6.53 -11.35
C TYR A 48 -10.23 7.04 -12.24
N GLY A 49 -10.03 8.19 -12.92
CA GLY A 49 -11.05 8.76 -13.79
C GLY A 49 -11.46 7.81 -14.93
N PHE A 50 -10.48 7.17 -15.58
CA PHE A 50 -10.72 6.20 -16.63
C PHE A 50 -11.53 5.00 -16.13
N PHE A 51 -11.14 4.38 -15.01
CA PHE A 51 -11.82 3.18 -14.51
C PHE A 51 -13.18 3.47 -13.89
N VAL A 52 -13.39 4.63 -13.26
CA VAL A 52 -14.73 5.02 -12.78
C VAL A 52 -15.71 5.15 -13.95
N PHE A 53 -15.30 5.83 -15.02
CA PHE A 53 -16.11 5.96 -16.24
C PHE A 53 -16.36 4.58 -16.89
N PHE A 54 -15.32 3.75 -16.95
CA PHE A 54 -15.39 2.45 -17.59
C PHE A 54 -16.27 1.44 -16.82
N VAL A 55 -16.22 1.44 -15.49
CA VAL A 55 -17.12 0.63 -14.64
C VAL A 55 -18.56 1.12 -14.76
N GLY A 56 -18.78 2.43 -14.78
CA GLY A 56 -20.10 3.03 -15.00
C GLY A 56 -20.74 2.66 -16.35
N SER A 57 -19.92 2.28 -17.34
CA SER A 57 -20.38 1.86 -18.67
C SER A 57 -20.96 0.43 -18.72
N GLY A 58 -21.00 -0.31 -17.61
CA GLY A 58 -21.68 -1.61 -17.56
C GLY A 58 -20.96 -2.74 -18.32
N VAL A 59 -19.62 -2.69 -18.40
CA VAL A 59 -18.79 -3.62 -19.19
C VAL A 59 -18.62 -5.00 -18.54
N SER A 60 -18.69 -6.07 -19.35
CA SER A 60 -18.54 -7.47 -18.88
C SER A 60 -17.18 -7.75 -18.21
N TYR A 61 -17.13 -8.75 -17.33
CA TYR A 61 -15.94 -9.04 -16.51
C TYR A 61 -14.70 -9.32 -17.34
N ARG A 62 -14.84 -10.08 -18.44
CA ARG A 62 -13.71 -10.42 -19.32
C ARG A 62 -13.08 -9.19 -19.98
N VAL A 63 -13.92 -8.28 -20.46
CA VAL A 63 -13.45 -7.04 -21.12
C VAL A 63 -12.82 -6.13 -20.07
N PHE A 64 -13.42 -6.03 -18.87
CA PHE A 64 -12.84 -5.29 -17.76
C PHE A 64 -11.44 -5.80 -17.39
N MET A 65 -11.29 -7.10 -17.21
CA MET A 65 -9.99 -7.70 -16.91
C MET A 65 -8.95 -7.43 -18.00
N ALA A 66 -9.32 -7.59 -19.28
CA ALA A 66 -8.41 -7.35 -20.39
C ALA A 66 -7.95 -5.88 -20.46
N VAL A 67 -8.89 -4.93 -20.41
CA VAL A 67 -8.58 -3.50 -20.45
C VAL A 67 -7.78 -3.07 -19.21
N MET A 68 -8.13 -3.59 -18.04
CA MET A 68 -7.37 -3.35 -16.81
C MET A 68 -5.92 -3.78 -16.97
N TRP A 69 -5.65 -5.04 -17.28
CA TRP A 69 -4.27 -5.51 -17.41
C TRP A 69 -3.50 -4.76 -18.50
N LEU A 70 -4.09 -4.59 -19.69
CA LEU A 70 -3.45 -3.87 -20.79
C LEU A 70 -3.11 -2.42 -20.43
N SER A 71 -4.03 -1.70 -19.77
CA SER A 71 -3.79 -0.32 -19.34
C SER A 71 -2.64 -0.22 -18.31
N GLN A 72 -2.55 -1.17 -17.39
CA GLN A 72 -1.54 -1.17 -16.34
C GLN A 72 -0.16 -1.58 -16.85
N LEU A 73 -0.11 -2.57 -17.74
CA LEU A 73 1.09 -2.91 -18.52
C LEU A 73 1.58 -1.70 -19.33
N THR A 74 0.65 -1.02 -20.00
CA THR A 74 0.97 0.18 -20.79
C THR A 74 1.53 1.30 -19.91
N LEU A 75 0.93 1.55 -18.74
CA LEU A 75 1.43 2.55 -17.78
C LEU A 75 2.85 2.21 -17.28
N LEU A 76 3.13 0.93 -16.98
CA LEU A 76 4.47 0.49 -16.58
C LEU A 76 5.50 0.71 -17.69
N PHE A 77 5.18 0.34 -18.93
CA PHE A 77 6.05 0.59 -20.08
C PHE A 77 6.25 2.09 -20.33
N LEU A 78 5.18 2.89 -20.24
CA LEU A 78 5.25 4.34 -20.39
C LEU A 78 6.15 4.96 -19.34
N VAL A 79 6.03 4.57 -18.07
CA VAL A 79 6.90 5.07 -16.99
C VAL A 79 8.34 4.60 -17.17
N ARG A 80 8.54 3.36 -17.65
CA ARG A 80 9.89 2.82 -17.88
C ARG A 80 10.64 3.53 -19.01
N PHE A 81 9.96 3.81 -20.12
CA PHE A 81 10.60 4.40 -21.32
C PHE A 81 10.50 5.92 -21.37
N CYS A 82 9.40 6.50 -20.89
CA CYS A 82 9.14 7.93 -20.95
C CYS A 82 9.20 8.61 -19.58
N GLY A 83 9.59 7.92 -18.50
CA GLY A 83 9.61 8.50 -17.15
C GLY A 83 10.42 9.79 -17.05
N GLU A 84 11.62 9.84 -17.63
CA GLU A 84 12.45 11.06 -17.59
C GLU A 84 11.85 12.19 -18.42
N LYS A 85 11.24 11.87 -19.56
CA LYS A 85 10.54 12.84 -20.41
C LYS A 85 9.27 13.37 -19.74
N LEU A 86 8.52 12.52 -19.04
CA LEU A 86 7.37 12.92 -18.21
C LEU A 86 7.81 13.89 -17.12
N MET A 87 9.05 13.77 -16.63
CA MET A 87 9.58 14.70 -15.65
C MET A 87 9.95 16.06 -16.22
N SER A 88 10.43 16.13 -17.46
CA SER A 88 10.70 17.41 -18.12
C SER A 88 9.47 18.31 -18.32
N VAL A 89 8.25 17.75 -18.20
CA VAL A 89 7.01 18.54 -18.25
C VAL A 89 6.82 19.38 -16.98
N PHE A 90 7.41 18.96 -15.86
CA PHE A 90 7.43 19.73 -14.63
C PHE A 90 8.74 20.51 -14.54
N PRO A 91 8.71 21.85 -14.43
CA PRO A 91 9.94 22.62 -14.30
C PRO A 91 10.68 22.18 -13.03
N SER A 92 11.80 21.46 -13.20
CA SER A 92 12.71 21.09 -12.11
C SER A 92 13.30 22.37 -11.54
N THR A 93 12.61 22.94 -10.56
CA THR A 93 13.05 24.16 -9.86
C THR A 93 14.08 23.83 -8.78
N SER A 94 14.51 22.57 -8.66
CA SER A 94 15.27 22.09 -7.50
C SER A 94 16.37 21.07 -7.83
N ASP A 95 17.07 21.23 -8.95
CA ASP A 95 18.32 20.46 -9.14
C ASP A 95 19.39 20.80 -8.08
N SER A 96 19.24 21.91 -7.35
CA SER A 96 20.18 22.37 -6.32
C SER A 96 19.80 21.99 -4.86
N MET A 97 18.51 21.89 -4.53
CA MET A 97 18.08 21.92 -3.12
C MET A 97 17.73 20.56 -2.50
N TRP A 98 17.46 19.53 -3.32
CA TRP A 98 17.01 18.22 -2.81
C TRP A 98 17.83 17.08 -3.41
N SER A 99 18.68 16.46 -2.60
CA SER A 99 19.34 15.21 -2.99
C SER A 99 18.28 14.11 -3.13
N ARG A 100 18.12 13.57 -4.34
CA ARG A 100 17.13 12.55 -4.68
C ARG A 100 17.33 11.28 -3.84
N LYS A 101 16.54 11.12 -2.77
CA LYS A 101 16.65 9.97 -1.85
C LYS A 101 16.06 8.69 -2.43
N LEU A 102 15.07 8.78 -3.33
CA LEU A 102 14.42 7.61 -3.91
C LEU A 102 13.84 7.90 -5.31
N ARG A 103 14.10 7.01 -6.27
CA ARG A 103 13.55 7.13 -7.64
C ARG A 103 12.05 6.84 -7.64
N TRP A 104 11.23 7.81 -8.05
CA TRP A 104 9.78 7.66 -8.13
C TRP A 104 9.33 6.51 -9.04
N THR A 105 10.12 6.18 -10.08
CA THR A 105 9.84 5.06 -11.01
C THR A 105 9.85 3.70 -10.31
N VAL A 106 10.60 3.55 -9.21
CA VAL A 106 10.59 2.31 -8.41
C VAL A 106 9.31 2.22 -7.59
N VAL A 107 8.91 3.33 -6.97
CA VAL A 107 7.66 3.40 -6.18
C VAL A 107 6.44 3.25 -7.06
N PHE A 108 6.51 3.70 -8.30
CA PHE A 108 5.40 3.59 -9.25
C PHE A 108 4.95 2.13 -9.46
N ASN A 109 5.87 1.16 -9.39
CA ASN A 109 5.50 -0.26 -9.45
C ASN A 109 4.52 -0.65 -8.33
N MET A 110 4.74 -0.12 -7.12
CA MET A 110 3.83 -0.34 -5.99
C MET A 110 2.50 0.40 -6.17
N TYR A 111 2.52 1.57 -6.81
CA TYR A 111 1.29 2.27 -7.22
C TYR A 111 0.47 1.44 -8.20
N THR A 112 1.10 0.84 -9.22
CA THR A 112 0.41 0.02 -10.22
C THR A 112 -0.35 -1.14 -9.56
N LEU A 113 0.28 -1.84 -8.62
CA LEU A 113 -0.39 -2.92 -7.88
C LEU A 113 -1.61 -2.43 -7.10
N ARG A 114 -1.50 -1.25 -6.48
CA ARG A 114 -2.65 -0.64 -5.77
C ARG A 114 -3.75 -0.18 -6.71
N MET A 115 -3.39 0.39 -7.87
CA MET A 115 -4.36 0.77 -8.88
C MET A 115 -5.14 -0.45 -9.36
N VAL A 116 -4.44 -1.55 -9.66
CA VAL A 116 -5.07 -2.84 -9.99
C VAL A 116 -6.03 -3.30 -8.90
N ALA A 117 -5.58 -3.34 -7.64
CA ALA A 117 -6.42 -3.83 -6.54
C ALA A 117 -7.64 -2.93 -6.30
N PHE A 118 -7.47 -1.61 -6.38
CA PHE A 118 -8.59 -0.68 -6.26
C PHE A 118 -9.60 -0.87 -7.41
N ASN A 119 -9.12 -1.00 -8.64
CA ASN A 119 -9.99 -1.17 -9.81
C ASN A 119 -10.76 -2.49 -9.73
N MET A 120 -10.12 -3.57 -9.29
CA MET A 120 -10.77 -4.86 -9.05
C MET A 120 -11.83 -4.77 -7.95
N ASP A 121 -11.47 -4.27 -6.77
CA ASP A 121 -12.38 -4.14 -5.64
C ASP A 121 -13.58 -3.24 -6.01
N MET A 122 -13.35 -2.17 -6.77
CA MET A 122 -14.40 -1.28 -7.28
C MET A 122 -15.32 -2.02 -8.25
N TYR A 123 -14.79 -2.72 -9.25
CA TYR A 123 -15.61 -3.45 -10.23
C TYR A 123 -16.54 -4.45 -9.54
N GLU A 124 -16.01 -5.22 -8.60
CA GLU A 124 -16.77 -6.23 -7.87
C GLU A 124 -17.85 -5.60 -6.98
N ALA A 125 -17.54 -4.50 -6.29
CA ALA A 125 -18.50 -3.78 -5.46
C ALA A 125 -19.68 -3.20 -6.26
N PHE A 126 -19.43 -2.66 -7.45
CA PHE A 126 -20.48 -2.09 -8.32
C PHE A 126 -21.36 -3.15 -8.99
N ARG A 127 -20.87 -4.38 -9.20
CA ARG A 127 -21.63 -5.46 -9.83
C ARG A 127 -22.36 -6.36 -8.84
N ASP A 128 -21.59 -7.01 -7.97
CA ASP A 128 -22.06 -8.11 -7.12
C ASP A 128 -21.75 -7.86 -5.64
N GLY A 129 -21.56 -6.60 -5.23
CA GLY A 129 -21.13 -6.21 -3.88
C GLY A 129 -21.88 -6.94 -2.76
N PRO A 130 -23.23 -6.89 -2.69
CA PRO A 130 -23.99 -7.56 -1.64
C PRO A 130 -23.81 -9.09 -1.64
N ALA A 131 -23.84 -9.71 -2.82
CA ALA A 131 -23.67 -11.16 -2.98
C ALA A 131 -22.25 -11.61 -2.61
N GLN A 132 -21.22 -10.82 -2.92
CA GLN A 132 -19.85 -11.08 -2.51
C GLN A 132 -19.68 -10.99 -1.00
N ARG A 133 -20.23 -9.94 -0.36
CA ARG A 133 -20.21 -9.79 1.09
C ARG A 133 -20.87 -10.98 1.78
N GLU A 134 -22.01 -11.43 1.28
CA GLU A 134 -22.68 -12.63 1.81
C GLU A 134 -21.84 -13.90 1.63
N ARG A 135 -21.24 -14.10 0.44
CA ARG A 135 -20.32 -15.22 0.19
C ARG A 135 -19.12 -15.21 1.13
N ALA A 136 -18.52 -14.04 1.37
CA ALA A 136 -17.43 -13.87 2.31
C ALA A 136 -17.87 -14.22 3.74
N VAL A 137 -19.02 -13.72 4.19
CA VAL A 137 -19.57 -14.05 5.52
C VAL A 137 -19.77 -15.56 5.66
N ARG A 138 -20.45 -16.20 4.71
CA ARG A 138 -20.69 -17.66 4.75
C ARG A 138 -19.38 -18.44 4.82
N LYS A 139 -18.43 -18.13 3.94
CA LYS A 139 -17.12 -18.82 3.88
C LYS A 139 -16.33 -18.68 5.19
N HIS A 140 -16.31 -17.49 5.78
CA HIS A 140 -15.57 -17.22 7.02
C HIS A 140 -16.33 -17.68 8.27
N ASP A 141 -17.63 -17.87 8.18
CA ASP A 141 -18.44 -18.45 9.25
C ASP A 141 -18.27 -19.96 9.34
N THR A 142 -18.17 -20.67 8.21
CA THR A 142 -18.11 -22.13 8.19
C THR A 142 -16.70 -22.71 8.06
N ASN A 143 -15.83 -22.08 7.25
CA ASN A 143 -14.60 -22.75 6.77
C ASN A 143 -13.30 -22.11 7.27
N CYS A 144 -13.35 -20.98 7.99
CA CYS A 144 -12.14 -20.27 8.41
C CYS A 144 -11.74 -20.57 9.86
N LEU A 145 -10.62 -21.28 10.02
CA LEU A 145 -10.04 -21.63 11.33
C LEU A 145 -9.67 -20.41 12.16
N GLU A 146 -9.02 -19.40 11.58
CA GLU A 146 -8.65 -18.17 12.32
C GLU A 146 -9.88 -17.46 12.88
N CYS A 147 -10.90 -17.30 12.03
CA CYS A 147 -12.15 -16.68 12.43
C CYS A 147 -12.90 -17.53 13.48
N ALA A 148 -12.78 -18.87 13.47
CA ALA A 148 -13.31 -19.73 14.54
C ALA A 148 -12.54 -19.55 15.87
N GLN A 149 -11.21 -19.57 15.83
CA GLN A 149 -10.34 -19.35 17.01
C GLN A 149 -10.62 -18.00 17.67
N MET A 150 -10.77 -16.93 16.89
CA MET A 150 -11.10 -15.61 17.44
C MET A 150 -12.49 -15.56 18.07
N ARG A 151 -13.49 -16.28 17.54
CA ARG A 151 -14.82 -16.36 18.16
C ARG A 151 -14.75 -17.07 19.52
N GLU A 152 -13.95 -18.12 19.62
CA GLU A 152 -13.73 -18.85 20.87
C GLU A 152 -12.98 -17.99 21.90
N ALA A 153 -11.93 -17.28 21.47
CA ALA A 153 -11.17 -16.39 22.34
C ALA A 153 -12.00 -15.20 22.88
N ASN A 154 -12.95 -14.68 22.07
CA ASN A 154 -13.81 -13.55 22.46
C ASN A 154 -15.16 -13.99 23.06
N ARG A 155 -15.38 -15.28 23.32
CA ARG A 155 -16.69 -15.82 23.75
C ARG A 155 -17.21 -15.27 25.10
N GLY A 156 -16.36 -14.57 25.85
CA GLY A 156 -16.69 -13.98 27.16
C GLY A 156 -16.67 -12.44 27.23
N GLU A 157 -16.27 -11.75 26.17
CA GLU A 157 -16.26 -10.27 26.14
C GLU A 157 -17.33 -9.77 25.16
N ASN A 158 -18.16 -8.79 25.57
CA ASN A 158 -19.06 -8.03 24.67
C ASN A 158 -18.28 -7.11 23.70
N SER A 159 -17.08 -7.52 23.31
CA SER A 159 -16.18 -6.80 22.43
C SER A 159 -16.65 -6.94 20.98
N PRO A 160 -16.51 -5.90 20.13
CA PRO A 160 -16.87 -5.98 18.73
C PRO A 160 -16.21 -7.21 18.07
N THR A 161 -17.01 -7.98 17.33
CA THR A 161 -16.59 -9.23 16.68
C THR A 161 -15.35 -9.00 15.82
N THR A 162 -14.18 -9.32 16.37
CA THR A 162 -12.90 -9.20 15.66
C THR A 162 -12.86 -10.29 14.60
N ARG A 163 -12.86 -9.87 13.33
CA ARG A 163 -12.81 -10.76 12.16
C ARG A 163 -11.38 -10.88 11.63
N CYS A 164 -11.07 -12.00 11.00
CA CYS A 164 -9.76 -12.30 10.41
C CYS A 164 -9.41 -11.34 9.26
N TYR A 165 -8.12 -11.09 9.04
CA TYR A 165 -7.65 -10.17 7.98
C TYR A 165 -8.21 -10.55 6.60
N ARG A 166 -8.24 -11.85 6.30
CA ARG A 166 -8.80 -12.39 5.05
C ARG A 166 -10.29 -12.12 4.85
N PHE A 167 -11.07 -12.04 5.93
CA PHE A 167 -12.48 -11.64 5.82
C PHE A 167 -12.59 -10.19 5.36
N ARG A 168 -11.71 -9.31 5.85
CA ARG A 168 -11.71 -7.88 5.53
C ARG A 168 -11.26 -7.60 4.10
N THR A 169 -10.38 -8.45 3.55
CA THR A 169 -10.00 -8.37 2.13
C THR A 169 -11.11 -8.85 1.22
N GLU A 170 -11.83 -9.92 1.58
CA GLU A 170 -12.85 -10.57 0.75
C GLU A 170 -14.24 -9.91 0.88
N SER A 171 -14.49 -9.17 1.96
CA SER A 171 -15.72 -8.43 2.16
C SER A 171 -15.69 -7.10 1.40
N SER A 172 -16.53 -6.99 0.38
CA SER A 172 -16.71 -5.75 -0.39
C SER A 172 -17.23 -4.60 0.47
N CYS A 173 -16.70 -3.40 0.21
CA CYS A 173 -17.19 -2.16 0.81
C CYS A 173 -18.42 -1.64 0.06
N HIS A 174 -19.14 -0.68 0.66
CA HIS A 174 -20.29 -0.08 -0.03
C HIS A 174 -19.81 0.73 -1.25
N PRO A 175 -20.50 0.71 -2.41
CA PRO A 175 -20.07 1.42 -3.63
C PRO A 175 -19.78 2.93 -3.44
N ARG A 176 -20.47 3.57 -2.48
CA ARG A 176 -20.26 5.00 -2.13
C ARG A 176 -18.90 5.30 -1.47
N GLU A 177 -18.22 4.28 -0.95
CA GLU A 177 -16.92 4.43 -0.30
C GLU A 177 -15.76 4.51 -1.30
N TYR A 178 -15.98 4.03 -2.53
CA TYR A 178 -15.07 4.16 -3.68
C TYR A 178 -15.16 5.57 -4.27
N ASN A 179 -14.73 6.56 -3.50
CA ASN A 179 -14.64 7.94 -3.91
C ASN A 179 -13.17 8.37 -4.06
N LEU A 180 -12.96 9.55 -4.65
CA LEU A 180 -11.64 10.08 -4.94
C LEU A 180 -10.79 10.28 -3.66
N LEU A 181 -11.41 10.69 -2.56
CA LEU A 181 -10.71 10.91 -1.29
C LEU A 181 -10.17 9.58 -0.74
N SER A 182 -10.99 8.54 -0.70
CA SER A 182 -10.56 7.20 -0.27
C SER A 182 -9.49 6.63 -1.18
N TYR A 183 -9.56 6.90 -2.49
CA TYR A 183 -8.55 6.49 -3.46
C TYR A 183 -7.19 7.15 -3.19
N ILE A 184 -7.17 8.48 -3.01
CA ILE A 184 -5.95 9.22 -2.70
C ILE A 184 -5.36 8.78 -1.35
N ALA A 185 -6.20 8.62 -0.32
CA ALA A 185 -5.78 8.14 0.98
C ALA A 185 -5.10 6.76 0.89
N TYR A 186 -5.66 5.86 0.09
CA TYR A 186 -5.11 4.53 -0.14
C TYR A 186 -3.79 4.55 -0.93
N MET A 187 -3.66 5.40 -1.94
CA MET A 187 -2.41 5.54 -2.71
C MET A 187 -1.28 6.16 -1.88
N LEU A 188 -1.60 7.12 -1.03
CA LEU A 188 -0.63 7.87 -0.22
C LEU A 188 -0.42 7.29 1.19
N TYR A 189 -1.00 6.14 1.49
CA TYR A 189 -0.84 5.52 2.80
C TYR A 189 0.62 5.12 3.04
N ILE A 190 1.26 5.84 3.98
CA ILE A 190 2.71 5.82 4.22
C ILE A 190 3.26 4.42 4.50
N PRO A 191 2.68 3.61 5.42
CA PRO A 191 3.21 2.27 5.70
C PRO A 191 3.26 1.36 4.48
N LEU A 192 2.36 1.54 3.51
CA LEU A 192 2.39 0.77 2.28
C LEU A 192 3.27 1.42 1.20
N TYR A 193 3.55 2.73 1.27
CA TYR A 193 4.12 3.56 0.18
C TYR A 193 5.40 2.98 -0.45
N VAL A 194 6.42 2.67 0.36
CA VAL A 194 7.74 2.30 -0.15
C VAL A 194 7.90 0.79 -0.38
N ALA A 195 7.44 -0.04 0.57
CA ALA A 195 7.70 -1.49 0.54
C ALA A 195 6.75 -2.31 1.46
N GLY A 196 5.56 -1.80 1.78
CA GLY A 196 4.63 -2.56 2.62
C GLY A 196 4.00 -3.74 1.88
N PRO A 197 3.56 -4.80 2.58
CA PRO A 197 2.81 -5.88 1.96
C PRO A 197 1.57 -5.30 1.28
N MET A 198 1.35 -5.70 0.03
CA MET A 198 0.24 -5.19 -0.76
C MET A 198 -1.10 -5.57 -0.10
N SER A 199 -1.84 -4.56 0.36
CA SER A 199 -3.18 -4.71 0.95
C SER A 199 -4.24 -4.36 -0.08
N SER A 200 -5.36 -5.06 -0.12
CA SER A 200 -6.52 -4.64 -0.93
C SER A 200 -7.13 -3.34 -0.40
N PHE A 201 -7.93 -2.66 -1.23
CA PHE A 201 -8.63 -1.45 -0.81
C PHE A 201 -9.68 -1.78 0.25
N ASN A 202 -10.37 -2.92 0.12
CA ASN A 202 -11.36 -3.38 1.10
C ASN A 202 -10.76 -3.54 2.51
N ALA A 203 -9.57 -4.13 2.61
CA ALA A 203 -8.89 -4.25 3.90
C ALA A 203 -8.49 -2.88 4.47
N PHE A 204 -7.92 -2.00 3.63
CA PHE A 204 -7.57 -0.63 4.03
C PHE A 204 -8.78 0.16 4.54
N ALA A 205 -9.89 0.16 3.79
CA ALA A 205 -11.12 0.84 4.18
C ALA A 205 -11.69 0.25 5.48
N SER A 206 -11.69 -1.08 5.60
CA SER A 206 -12.12 -1.76 6.82
C SER A 206 -11.27 -1.39 8.04
N HIS A 207 -9.95 -1.22 7.88
CA HIS A 207 -9.07 -0.76 8.95
C HIS A 207 -9.34 0.69 9.37
N CYS A 208 -9.75 1.54 8.42
CA CYS A 208 -10.10 2.93 8.69
C CYS A 208 -11.44 3.06 9.44
N HIS A 209 -12.41 2.18 9.15
CA HIS A 209 -13.69 2.15 9.85
C HIS A 209 -13.59 1.52 11.24
N CYS A 210 -12.93 0.36 11.33
CA CYS A 210 -12.79 -0.38 12.57
C CYS A 210 -11.31 -0.63 12.85
N THR A 211 -10.72 0.09 13.80
CA THR A 211 -9.34 -0.16 14.23
C THR A 211 -9.23 -1.58 14.77
N THR A 212 -8.36 -2.40 14.18
CA THR A 212 -8.10 -3.77 14.65
C THR A 212 -7.53 -3.68 16.05
N VAL A 213 -8.22 -4.27 17.04
CA VAL A 213 -7.85 -4.49 18.45
C VAL A 213 -6.86 -3.47 19.01
N ALA A 214 -7.33 -2.58 19.90
CA ALA A 214 -6.47 -1.62 20.57
C ALA A 214 -5.30 -2.34 21.27
N MET A 215 -4.12 -2.30 20.63
CA MET A 215 -2.92 -2.91 21.20
C MET A 215 -2.60 -2.21 22.53
N PRO A 216 -2.38 -2.94 23.63
CA PRO A 216 -2.07 -2.33 24.90
C PRO A 216 -0.79 -1.51 24.77
N ARG A 217 -0.77 -0.31 25.35
CA ARG A 217 0.33 0.66 25.20
C ARG A 217 1.71 0.06 25.52
N ARG A 218 1.78 -0.85 26.49
CA ARG A 218 3.03 -1.55 26.84
C ARG A 218 3.58 -2.38 25.67
N GLN A 219 2.72 -3.12 24.97
CA GLN A 219 3.15 -3.90 23.80
C GLN A 219 3.57 -2.97 22.66
N MET A 220 2.82 -1.89 22.41
CA MET A 220 3.16 -0.90 21.40
C MET A 220 4.57 -0.32 21.59
N VAL A 221 4.92 0.05 22.83
CA VAL A 221 6.27 0.55 23.18
C VAL A 221 7.34 -0.51 22.96
N LEU A 222 7.10 -1.76 23.37
CA LEU A 222 8.05 -2.87 23.14
C LEU A 222 8.27 -3.12 21.64
N TYR A 223 7.22 -3.09 20.82
CA TYR A 223 7.35 -3.20 19.37
C TYR A 223 8.12 -2.01 18.77
N ALA A 224 7.85 -0.79 19.23
CA ALA A 224 8.58 0.40 18.78
C ALA A 224 10.08 0.32 19.12
N LEU A 225 10.42 -0.12 20.34
CA LEU A 225 11.81 -0.35 20.74
C LEU A 225 12.47 -1.44 19.89
N ARG A 226 11.77 -2.55 19.63
CA ARG A 226 12.29 -3.61 18.76
C ARG A 226 12.59 -3.10 17.35
N VAL A 227 11.69 -2.31 16.77
CA VAL A 227 11.90 -1.68 15.45
C VAL A 227 13.08 -0.71 15.49
N LEU A 228 13.20 0.09 16.56
CA LEU A 228 14.34 0.99 16.73
C LEU A 228 15.67 0.23 16.81
N THR A 229 15.74 -0.84 17.60
CA THR A 229 16.94 -1.69 17.69
C THR A 229 17.28 -2.30 16.34
N LEU A 230 16.31 -2.83 15.61
CA LEU A 230 16.52 -3.36 14.25
C LEU A 230 17.04 -2.29 13.29
N TYR A 231 16.49 -1.08 13.35
CA TYR A 231 16.93 0.05 12.53
C TYR A 231 18.36 0.49 12.84
N LEU A 232 18.71 0.61 14.13
CA LEU A 232 20.07 0.94 14.56
C LEU A 232 21.07 -0.14 14.14
N THR A 233 20.71 -1.42 14.30
CA THR A 233 21.54 -2.54 13.82
C THR A 233 21.72 -2.50 12.31
N LEU A 234 20.67 -2.20 11.54
CA LEU A 234 20.76 -2.05 10.09
C LEU A 234 21.71 -0.91 9.70
N ILE A 235 21.58 0.27 10.32
CA ILE A 235 22.48 1.40 10.06
C ILE A 235 23.91 1.07 10.41
N PHE A 236 24.13 0.50 11.60
CA PHE A 236 25.43 0.07 12.06
C PHE A 236 26.05 -0.89 11.03
N MET A 237 25.32 -1.94 10.66
CA MET A 237 25.77 -2.92 9.68
C MET A 237 26.09 -2.30 8.31
N LEU A 238 25.25 -1.38 7.80
CA LEU A 238 25.51 -0.67 6.53
C LEU A 238 26.70 0.30 6.61
N HIS A 239 27.03 0.83 7.79
CA HIS A 239 28.19 1.69 7.98
C HIS A 239 29.51 0.92 7.94
N PHE A 240 29.54 -0.28 8.55
CA PHE A 240 30.74 -1.11 8.59
C PHE A 240 30.90 -2.03 7.38
N THR A 241 29.79 -2.44 6.77
CA THR A 241 29.78 -3.31 5.60
C THR A 241 29.54 -2.43 4.38
N PHE A 242 30.61 -2.02 3.69
CA PHE A 242 30.57 -1.12 2.53
C PHE A 242 29.95 -1.75 1.25
N VAL A 243 28.90 -2.56 1.39
CA VAL A 243 28.22 -3.27 0.29
C VAL A 243 27.79 -2.30 -0.82
N ASN A 244 27.32 -1.10 -0.45
CA ASN A 244 26.94 -0.07 -1.41
C ASN A 244 28.13 0.48 -2.21
N ALA A 245 29.33 0.58 -1.62
CA ALA A 245 30.53 1.04 -2.32
C ALA A 245 31.00 -0.01 -3.34
N PHE A 246 30.96 -1.29 -2.96
CA PHE A 246 31.29 -2.40 -3.85
C PHE A 246 30.38 -2.49 -5.07
N ARG A 247 29.09 -2.21 -4.90
CA ARG A 247 28.15 -2.15 -6.02
C ARG A 247 28.54 -1.09 -7.06
N MET A 248 29.05 0.05 -6.62
CA MET A 248 29.44 1.15 -7.52
C MET A 248 30.79 0.88 -8.21
N ARG A 249 31.66 0.08 -7.60
CA ARG A 249 33.00 -0.27 -8.12
C ARG A 249 33.25 -1.78 -7.97
N PRO A 250 32.66 -2.62 -8.84
CA PRO A 250 32.81 -4.07 -8.76
C PRO A 250 34.25 -4.54 -9.01
N GLU A 251 35.08 -3.70 -9.62
CA GLU A 251 36.51 -3.96 -9.90
C GLU A 251 37.31 -4.25 -8.63
N VAL A 252 36.97 -3.60 -7.51
CA VAL A 252 37.66 -3.74 -6.22
C VAL A 252 37.51 -5.15 -5.65
N PHE A 253 36.48 -5.89 -6.09
CA PHE A 253 36.26 -7.29 -5.68
C PHE A 253 37.45 -8.19 -6.00
N TRP A 254 38.13 -7.96 -7.14
CA TRP A 254 39.26 -8.78 -7.58
C TRP A 254 40.57 -8.47 -6.84
N GLU A 255 40.62 -7.35 -6.12
CA GLU A 255 41.77 -6.95 -5.31
C GLU A 255 41.71 -7.46 -3.87
N LEU A 256 40.56 -8.02 -3.45
CA LEU A 256 40.33 -8.51 -2.10
C LEU A 256 40.78 -9.96 -1.92
N SER A 257 41.20 -10.27 -0.69
CA SER A 257 41.51 -11.64 -0.32
C SER A 257 40.25 -12.52 -0.27
N VAL A 258 40.44 -13.84 -0.39
CA VAL A 258 39.34 -14.83 -0.33
C VAL A 258 38.58 -14.75 1.02
N PHE A 259 39.28 -14.39 2.10
CA PHE A 259 38.69 -14.24 3.43
C PHE A 259 37.83 -12.98 3.58
N GLU A 260 38.16 -11.89 2.89
CA GLU A 260 37.39 -10.64 2.94
C GLU A 260 36.20 -10.67 1.97
N SER A 261 36.35 -11.34 0.83
CA SER A 261 35.31 -11.48 -0.19
C SER A 261 34.17 -12.43 0.22
N SER A 262 34.45 -13.45 1.04
CA SER A 262 33.44 -14.42 1.53
C SER A 262 32.26 -13.77 2.29
N PRO A 263 32.47 -12.98 3.36
CA PRO A 263 31.37 -12.31 4.06
C PRO A 263 30.68 -11.26 3.18
N LEU A 264 31.41 -10.58 2.30
CA LEU A 264 30.84 -9.60 1.37
C LEU A 264 29.87 -10.26 0.38
N LEU A 265 30.24 -11.40 -0.21
CA LEU A 265 29.35 -12.17 -1.09
C LEU A 265 28.11 -12.66 -0.34
N TYR A 266 28.27 -13.16 0.88
CA TYR A 266 27.15 -13.57 1.73
C TYR A 266 26.17 -12.40 1.95
N TYR A 267 26.68 -11.22 2.33
CA TYR A 267 25.83 -10.04 2.53
C TYR A 267 25.20 -9.52 1.22
N CYS A 268 25.91 -9.55 0.10
CA CYS A 268 25.31 -9.24 -1.21
C CYS A 268 24.13 -10.16 -1.52
N LEU A 269 24.25 -11.46 -1.23
CA LEU A 269 23.21 -12.44 -1.53
C LEU A 269 22.01 -12.29 -0.59
N VAL A 270 22.24 -12.04 0.70
CA VAL A 270 21.17 -11.87 1.69
C VAL A 270 20.39 -10.56 1.49
N PHE A 271 21.05 -9.47 1.10
CA PHE A 271 20.41 -8.16 0.97
C PHE A 271 19.88 -7.86 -0.44
N TYR A 272 20.33 -8.58 -1.47
CA TYR A 272 19.96 -8.31 -2.87
C TYR A 272 19.46 -9.54 -3.66
N GLY A 273 19.30 -10.70 -3.01
CA GLY A 273 18.64 -11.88 -3.58
C GLY A 273 17.10 -11.82 -3.53
#